data_AF-A0A075GY90-F1
#
_entry.id   AF-A0A075GY90-F1
#
_cell.length_a   1.000
_cell.length_b   1.000
_cell.length_c   1.000
_cell.angle_alpha   90.00
_cell.angle_beta   90.00
_cell.angle_gamma   90.00
#
_symmetry.space_group_name_H-M   'P 1'
#
loop_
_entity.id
_entity.type
_entity.pdbx_description
1 polymer ?
#
loop_
_entity_poly.entity_id
_entity_poly.type
_entity_poly.pdbx_seq_one_letter_code
_entity_poly.pdbx_strand_id
1 'polypeptide(L)'
;MMPSTGEMLIILALFVLFFGIDKLPKIARSLGMAKGEFQQGLTDSSVKSAEADLERGGRTEAAAITEVAESAGVEVEGKSVAEVEAELEEE
;
A
#
# COMPACT_ATOMS: atom_id res chain seq x y z
N MET A 1 15.70 -12.55 29.46
CA MET A 1 16.13 -13.93 29.21
C MET A 1 15.17 -14.53 28.19
N MET A 2 15.66 -15.01 27.05
CA MET A 2 14.78 -15.71 26.10
C MET A 2 14.56 -17.15 26.58
N PRO A 3 13.35 -17.71 26.43
CA PRO A 3 13.09 -19.09 26.78
C PRO A 3 13.99 -20.01 25.97
N SER A 4 14.48 -21.05 26.63
CA SER A 4 15.24 -22.12 26.00
C SER A 4 14.37 -22.90 25.01
N THR A 5 15.02 -23.63 24.10
CA THR A 5 14.33 -24.50 23.13
C THR A 5 13.37 -25.48 23.80
N GLY A 6 13.73 -26.02 24.97
CA GLY A 6 12.88 -26.95 25.73
C GLY A 6 11.59 -26.28 26.24
N GLU A 7 11.71 -25.07 26.79
CA GLU A 7 10.55 -24.29 27.25
C GLU A 7 9.64 -23.89 26.08
N MET A 8 10.24 -23.55 24.92
CA MET A 8 9.50 -23.28 23.69
C MET A 8 8.66 -24.48 23.23
N LEU A 9 9.21 -25.70 23.31
CA LEU A 9 8.48 -26.93 22.96
C LEU A 9 7.33 -27.21 23.92
N ILE A 10 7.52 -26.94 25.22
CA ILE A 10 6.45 -27.09 26.22
C ILE A 10 5.32 -26.10 25.93
N ILE A 11 5.64 -24.85 25.62
CA ILE A 11 4.64 -23.84 25.25
C ILE A 11 3.89 -24.26 23.99
N LEU A 12 4.60 -24.78 22.98
CA LEU A 12 3.97 -25.30 21.75
C LEU A 12 3.05 -26.49 22.05
N ALA A 13 3.47 -27.41 22.92
CA ALA A 13 2.66 -28.56 23.31
C ALA A 13 1.38 -28.13 24.03
N LEU A 14 1.47 -27.17 24.96
CA LEU A 14 0.30 -26.59 25.62
C LEU A 14 -0.62 -25.89 24.61
N PHE A 15 -0.06 -25.12 23.68
CA PHE A 15 -0.82 -24.49 22.61
C PHE A 15 -1.61 -25.51 21.78
N VAL A 16 -0.97 -26.60 21.35
CA VAL A 16 -1.64 -27.68 20.62
C VAL A 16 -2.69 -28.37 21.48
N LEU A 17 -2.47 -28.53 22.79
CA LEU A 17 -3.46 -29.12 23.70
C LEU A 17 -4.73 -28.25 23.83
N PHE A 18 -4.58 -26.93 23.96
CA PHE A 18 -5.72 -26.03 24.12
C PHE A 18 -6.44 -25.71 22.81
N PHE A 19 -5.70 -25.53 21.72
CA PHE A 19 -6.25 -25.05 20.44
C PHE A 19 -6.45 -26.15 19.40
N GLY A 20 -5.79 -27.30 19.58
CA GLY A 20 -5.79 -28.44 18.65
C GLY A 20 -4.80 -28.28 17.50
N ILE A 21 -4.32 -29.42 16.97
CA ILE A 21 -3.37 -29.46 15.84
C ILE A 21 -3.95 -28.84 14.56
N ASP A 22 -5.28 -28.89 14.38
CA ASP A 22 -5.99 -28.34 13.22
C ASP A 22 -5.91 -26.82 13.10
N LYS A 23 -5.56 -26.10 14.19
CA LYS A 23 -5.45 -24.64 14.17
C LYS A 23 -4.13 -24.17 13.55
N LEU A 24 -3.05 -24.95 13.67
CA LEU A 24 -1.75 -24.59 13.10
C LEU A 24 -1.80 -24.41 11.57
N PRO A 25 -2.36 -25.36 10.78
CA PRO A 25 -2.51 -25.19 9.33
C PRO A 25 -3.42 -24.01 8.95
N LYS A 26 -4.48 -23.76 9.72
CA LYS A 26 -5.44 -22.68 9.45
C LYS A 26 -4.80 -21.30 9.61
N ILE A 27 -4.06 -21.09 10.69
CA ILE A 27 -3.34 -19.84 10.96
C ILE A 27 -2.22 -19.64 9.94
N ALA A 28 -1.45 -20.68 9.62
CA ALA A 28 -0.41 -20.60 8.59
C ALA A 28 -1.00 -20.20 7.22
N ARG A 29 -2.15 -20.79 6.85
CA ARG A 29 -2.85 -20.44 5.61
C ARG A 29 -3.38 -19.01 5.63
N SER A 30 -4.08 -18.58 6.68
CA SER A 30 -4.62 -17.21 6.76
C SER A 30 -3.52 -16.16 6.79
N LEU A 31 -2.45 -16.40 7.54
CA LEU A 31 -1.29 -15.51 7.59
C LEU A 31 -0.55 -15.47 6.26
N GLY A 32 -0.40 -16.63 5.59
CA GLY A 32 0.20 -16.73 4.27
C GLY A 32 -0.61 -15.97 3.21
N MET A 33 -1.93 -16.09 3.21
CA MET A 33 -2.83 -15.33 2.33
C MET A 33 -2.74 -13.84 2.62
N ALA A 34 -2.85 -13.42 3.88
CA ALA A 34 -2.75 -12.01 4.27
C ALA A 34 -1.40 -11.39 3.88
N LYS A 35 -0.28 -12.11 4.09
CA LYS A 35 1.05 -11.67 3.63
C LYS A 35 1.13 -11.61 2.10
N GLY A 36 0.49 -12.55 1.41
CA GLY A 36 0.44 -12.60 -0.05
C GLY A 36 -0.31 -11.41 -0.63
N GLU A 37 -1.53 -11.14 -0.15
CA GLU A 37 -2.35 -9.99 -0.54
C GLU A 37 -1.67 -8.66 -0.18
N PHE A 38 -0.99 -8.59 0.98
CA PHE A 38 -0.19 -7.41 1.34
C PHE A 38 0.95 -7.18 0.35
N GLN A 39 1.72 -8.22 0.01
CA GLN A 39 2.81 -8.10 -0.95
C GLN A 39 2.30 -7.76 -2.35
N GLN A 40 1.17 -8.35 -2.76
CA GLN A 40 0.50 -8.04 -4.00
C GLN A 40 0.03 -6.59 -4.01
N GLY A 41 -0.58 -6.10 -2.94
CA GLY A 41 -0.95 -4.69 -2.78
C GLY A 41 0.25 -3.75 -2.84
N LEU A 42 1.41 -4.10 -2.26
CA LEU A 42 2.63 -3.31 -2.41
C LEU A 42 3.12 -3.26 -3.87
N THR A 43 2.99 -4.36 -4.61
CA THR A 43 3.42 -4.44 -6.01
C THR A 43 2.44 -3.77 -6.97
N ASP A 44 1.13 -3.97 -6.78
CA ASP A 44 0.05 -3.42 -7.60
C ASP A 44 -0.18 -1.94 -7.31
N SER A 45 0.00 -1.49 -6.07
CA SER A 45 -0.42 -0.15 -5.67
C SER A 45 0.58 0.96 -6.05
N SER A 46 1.89 0.87 -5.79
CA SER A 46 2.67 2.12 -5.87
C SER A 46 4.20 1.99 -5.76
N VAL A 47 4.85 1.16 -6.57
CA VAL A 47 6.26 1.50 -6.87
C VAL A 47 6.28 2.61 -7.90
N LYS A 48 5.67 2.39 -9.08
CA LYS A 48 5.67 3.39 -10.16
C LYS A 48 4.88 4.68 -9.86
N SER A 49 3.69 4.58 -9.24
CA SER A 49 2.89 5.79 -8.92
C SER A 49 3.52 6.61 -7.79
N ALA A 50 4.08 5.96 -6.76
CA ALA A 50 4.75 6.70 -5.69
C ALA A 50 6.09 7.29 -6.17
N GLU A 51 6.82 6.60 -7.04
CA GLU A 51 8.01 7.14 -7.70
C GLU A 51 7.65 8.36 -8.56
N ALA A 52 6.59 8.29 -9.37
CA ALA A 52 6.11 9.41 -10.17
C ALA A 52 5.61 10.58 -9.31
N ASP A 53 4.89 10.30 -8.22
CA ASP A 53 4.45 11.34 -7.28
C ASP A 53 5.65 11.97 -6.57
N LEU A 54 6.71 11.21 -6.25
CA LEU A 54 7.95 11.73 -5.68
C LEU A 54 8.73 12.60 -6.68
N GLU A 55 8.78 12.24 -7.96
CA GLU A 55 9.35 13.07 -9.04
C GLU A 55 8.60 14.40 -9.16
N ARG A 56 7.30 14.39 -8.87
CA ARG A 56 6.39 15.54 -8.78
C ARG A 56 6.38 16.20 -7.38
N GLY A 57 7.39 15.93 -6.55
CA GLY A 57 7.53 16.57 -5.23
C GLY A 57 6.56 16.05 -4.16
N GLY A 58 6.18 14.77 -4.23
CA GLY A 58 5.27 14.09 -3.30
C GLY A 58 3.79 14.39 -3.53
N ARG A 59 3.44 14.94 -4.70
CA ARG A 59 2.06 15.32 -5.07
C ARG A 59 1.50 14.34 -6.08
N THR A 60 0.21 14.05 -5.96
CA THR A 60 -0.51 13.28 -6.97
C THR A 60 -0.58 14.04 -8.28
N GLU A 61 -0.79 13.33 -9.39
CA GLU A 61 -0.93 13.91 -10.73
C GLU A 61 -1.91 15.07 -10.82
N ALA A 62 -3.13 14.85 -10.33
CA ALA A 62 -4.15 15.89 -10.30
C ALA A 62 -3.67 17.13 -9.54
N ALA A 63 -3.01 16.96 -8.39
CA ALA A 63 -2.57 18.07 -7.55
C ALA A 63 -1.48 18.92 -8.21
N ALA A 64 -0.55 18.31 -8.96
CA ALA A 64 0.47 19.09 -9.67
C ALA A 64 -0.04 19.76 -10.93
N ILE A 65 -0.96 19.13 -11.67
CA ILE A 65 -1.59 19.76 -12.84
C ILE A 65 -2.38 20.99 -12.40
N THR A 66 -3.10 20.93 -11.27
CA THR A 66 -3.79 22.09 -10.68
C THR A 66 -2.83 23.21 -10.28
N GLU A 67 -1.70 22.90 -9.65
CA GLU A 67 -0.70 23.93 -9.25
C GLU A 67 -0.08 24.61 -10.48
N VAL A 68 0.25 23.84 -11.52
CA VAL A 68 0.77 24.38 -12.78
C VAL A 68 -0.28 25.27 -13.46
N ALA A 69 -1.53 24.83 -13.53
CA ALA A 69 -2.66 25.60 -14.05
C ALA A 69 -2.87 26.94 -13.30
N GLU A 70 -2.89 26.91 -11.97
CA GLU A 70 -3.02 28.13 -11.16
C GLU A 70 -1.84 29.09 -11.39
N SER A 71 -0.62 28.57 -11.55
CA SER A 71 0.56 29.39 -11.83
C SER A 71 0.59 29.97 -13.24
N ALA A 72 -0.05 29.29 -14.20
CA ALA A 72 -0.23 29.74 -15.59
C ALA A 72 -1.44 30.68 -15.75
N GLY A 73 -2.36 30.73 -14.77
CA GLY A 73 -3.57 31.56 -14.82
C GLY A 73 -4.78 30.86 -15.45
N VAL A 74 -4.73 29.53 -15.59
CA VAL A 74 -5.81 28.70 -16.13
C VAL A 74 -6.89 28.45 -15.07
N GLU A 75 -8.16 28.68 -15.41
CA GLU A 75 -9.28 28.39 -14.50
C GLU A 75 -9.49 26.88 -14.30
N VAL A 76 -9.31 26.43 -13.05
CA VAL A 76 -9.44 25.02 -12.62
C VAL A 76 -10.81 24.69 -12.01
N GLU A 77 -11.61 25.68 -11.60
CA GLU A 77 -12.92 25.43 -10.99
C GLU A 77 -13.93 24.86 -11.99
N GLY A 78 -14.43 23.65 -11.72
CA GLY A 78 -15.47 23.00 -12.52
C GLY A 78 -14.99 22.23 -13.74
N LYS A 79 -13.68 22.15 -13.99
CA LYS A 79 -13.06 21.35 -15.08
C LYS A 79 -12.48 20.03 -14.57
N SER A 80 -12.41 19.02 -15.43
CA SER A 80 -11.69 17.78 -15.12
C SER A 80 -10.17 17.95 -15.33
N VAL A 81 -9.38 17.10 -14.66
CA VAL A 81 -7.90 17.13 -14.74
C VAL A 81 -7.40 17.05 -16.19
N ALA A 82 -8.07 16.25 -17.03
CA ALA A 82 -7.72 16.09 -18.45
C ALA A 82 -8.04 17.33 -19.30
N GLU A 83 -9.08 18.09 -18.96
CA GLU A 83 -9.43 19.34 -19.67
C GLU A 83 -8.45 20.47 -19.32
N VAL A 84 -8.00 20.53 -18.06
CA VAL A 84 -7.00 21.49 -17.60
C VAL A 84 -5.64 21.21 -18.23
N GLU A 85 -5.26 19.94 -18.37
CA GLU A 85 -4.02 19.52 -19.02
C GLU A 85 -4.02 19.89 -20.53
N ALA A 86 -5.14 19.72 -21.22
CA ALA A 86 -5.27 20.10 -22.63
C ALA A 86 -5.16 21.63 -22.85
N GLU A 87 -5.76 22.45 -21.98
CA GLU A 87 -5.63 23.91 -22.06
C GLU A 87 -4.20 24.39 -21.78
N LEU A 88 -3.50 23.74 -20.85
CA LEU A 88 -2.08 24.01 -20.56
C LEU A 88 -1.16 23.67 -21.74
N GLU A 89 -1.52 22.72 -22.60
CA GLU A 89 -0.77 22.41 -23.82
C GLU A 89 -1.10 23.37 -24.99
N GLU A 90 -2.24 24.07 -24.93
CA GLU A 90 -2.69 25.03 -25.96
C GLU A 90 -2.23 26.49 -25.72
N GLU A 91 -1.80 26.84 -24.49
CA GLU A 91 -1.18 28.13 -24.12
C GLU A 91 0.35 28.18 -24.32
#